data_AF-A0A359LSB4-F1
#
_entry.id   AF-A0A359LSB4-F1
#
_cell.length_a   1.000
_cell.length_b   1.000
_cell.length_c   1.000
_cell.angle_alpha   90.00
_cell.angle_beta   90.00
_cell.angle_gamma   90.00
#
_symmetry.space_group_name_H-M   'P 1'
#
loop_
_entity.id
_entity.type
_entity.pdbx_description
1 polymer ?
#
loop_
_entity_poly.entity_id
_entity_poly.type
_entity_poly.pdbx_seq_one_letter_code
_entity_poly.pdbx_strand_id
1 'polypeptide(L)' 'LAELAEEYSDNIAHITTRQDVQLHFVHIEDTPALMRRLAAAGITT' A
#
# COMPACT_ATOMS: atom_id res chain seq x y z
N LEU A 1 -3.77 -3.23 5.37
CA LEU A 1 -2.87 -2.06 5.25
C LEU A 1 -1.56 -2.29 5.98
N ALA A 2 -1.56 -2.57 7.29
CA ALA A 2 -0.32 -2.88 8.04
C ALA A 2 0.52 -3.99 7.39
N GLU A 3 -0.09 -5.14 7.10
CA GLU A 3 0.56 -6.25 6.39
C GLU A 3 1.17 -5.84 5.04
N LEU A 4 0.49 -4.97 4.29
CA LEU A 4 1.00 -4.49 2.99
C LEU A 4 2.18 -3.54 3.15
N ALA A 5 2.23 -2.78 4.24
CA ALA A 5 3.35 -1.89 4.55
C ALA A 5 4.57 -2.68 5.03
N GLU A 6 4.37 -3.78 5.74
CA GLU A 6 5.45 -4.69 6.15
C GLU A 6 6.02 -5.48 4.96
N GLU A 7 5.18 -5.89 4.01
CA GLU A 7 5.59 -6.75 2.90
C GLU A 7 6.13 -5.98 1.68
N TYR A 8 5.50 -4.86 1.32
CA TYR A 8 5.80 -4.13 0.07
C TYR A 8 6.40 -2.75 0.28
N SER A 9 6.60 -2.34 1.53
CA SER A 9 7.20 -1.04 1.88
C SER A 9 8.27 -1.26 2.96
N ASP A 10 8.92 -0.19 3.40
CA ASP A 10 9.92 -0.23 4.46
C ASP A 10 9.27 -0.27 5.87
N ASN A 11 8.19 -1.04 6.04
CA ASN A 11 7.37 -1.07 7.26
C ASN A 11 6.72 0.29 7.59
N ILE A 12 6.51 1.15 6.58
CA ILE A 12 5.95 2.49 6.75
C ILE A 12 4.58 2.59 6.09
N ALA A 13 3.57 2.98 6.87
CA ALA A 13 2.29 3.45 6.38
C ALA A 13 2.14 4.95 6.71
N HIS A 14 2.35 5.82 5.72
CA HIS A 14 2.27 7.26 5.92
C HIS A 14 0.81 7.74 5.79
N ILE A 15 0.22 8.20 6.89
CA ILE A 15 -1.10 8.85 6.88
C ILE A 15 -0.95 10.29 6.40
N THR A 16 -1.65 10.63 5.33
CA THR A 16 -1.61 11.98 4.76
C THR A 16 -2.63 12.90 5.43
N THR A 17 -2.44 14.22 5.28
CA THR A 17 -3.42 15.23 5.72
C THR A 17 -4.75 15.17 4.99
N ARG A 18 -4.83 14.42 3.88
CA ARG A 18 -6.04 14.21 3.08
C ARG A 18 -6.78 12.92 3.43
N GLN A 19 -6.44 12.31 4.57
CA GLN A 19 -7.08 11.10 5.09
C GLN A 19 -6.84 9.85 4.22
N ASP A 20 -5.76 9.86 3.44
CA ASP A 20 -5.27 8.70 2.68
C ASP A 20 -4.03 8.08 3.34
N VAL A 21 -3.62 6.91 2.84
CA VAL A 21 -2.36 6.24 3.20
C VAL A 21 -1.45 6.15 1.98
N GLN A 22 -0.17 6.51 2.16
CA GLN A 22 0.88 6.36 1.15
C GLN A 22 1.90 5.30 1.60
N LEU A 23 2.15 4.33 0.71
CA LEU A 23 3.23 3.36 0.84
C LEU A 23 4.41 3.82 -0.01
N HIS A 24 5.59 3.91 0.60
CA HIS A 24 6.81 4.37 -0.06
C HIS A 24 7.73 3.18 -0.35
N PHE A 25 8.66 3.34 -1.30
CA PHE A 25 9.66 2.31 -1.63
C PHE A 25 9.07 0.97 -2.15
N VAL A 26 7.85 1.00 -2.70
CA VAL A 26 7.26 -0.15 -3.36
C VAL A 26 8.02 -0.47 -4.65
N HIS A 27 8.45 -1.72 -4.82
CA HIS A 27 9.03 -2.20 -6.07
C HIS A 27 7.99 -2.20 -7.20
N ILE A 28 8.36 -1.72 -8.38
CA ILE A 28 7.41 -1.53 -9.49
C ILE A 28 6.80 -2.86 -9.94
N GLU A 29 7.56 -3.95 -9.84
CA GLU A 29 7.14 -5.31 -10.18
C GLU A 29 6.04 -5.83 -9.25
N ASP A 30 6.01 -5.38 -8.00
CA ASP A 30 5.04 -5.79 -6.98
C ASP A 30 3.75 -4.97 -7.01
N THR A 31 3.76 -3.83 -7.71
CA THR A 31 2.61 -2.92 -7.79
C THR A 31 1.32 -3.63 -8.22
N PRO A 32 1.30 -4.50 -9.26
CA PRO A 32 0.08 -5.21 -9.65
C PRO A 32 -0.45 -6.15 -8.56
N ALA A 33 0.43 -6.80 -7.78
CA ALA A 33 0.04 -7.71 -6.72
C ALA A 33 -0.55 -6.94 -5.52
N LEU A 34 0.13 -5.86 -5.10
CA LEU A 34 -0.35 -4.93 -4.08
C LEU A 34 -1.75 -4.40 -4.43
N MET A 35 -1.93 -3.93 -5.66
CA MET A 35 -3.20 -3.36 -6.13
C MET A 35 -4.35 -4.37 -6.11
N ARG A 36 -4.10 -5.64 -6.47
CA ARG A 36 -5.11 -6.71 -6.37
C ARG A 36 -5.53 -6.98 -4.92
N ARG A 37 -4.58 -6.94 -3.97
CA ARG A 37 -4.88 -7.15 -2.54
C ARG A 37 -5.66 -5.98 -1.95
N LEU A 38 -5.33 -4.74 -2.33
CA LEU A 38 -6.12 -3.56 -1.96
C LEU A 38 -7.55 -3.67 -2.51
N ALA A 39 -7.71 -4.04 -3.78
CA ALA A 39 -9.03 -4.22 -4.40
C ALA A 39 -9.85 -5.32 -3.72
N ALA A 40 -9.22 -6.44 -3.31
CA ALA A 40 -9.89 -7.50 -2.55
C ALA A 40 -10.41 -7.02 -1.18
N ALA A 41 -9.81 -5.97 -0.61
CA ALA A 41 -10.27 -5.30 0.60
C ALA A 41 -11.20 -4.10 0.32
N GLY A 42 -11.61 -3.87 -0.93
CA GLY A 42 -12.47 -2.75 -1.32
C GLY A 42 -11.76 -1.38 -1.36
N ILE A 43 -10.42 -1.36 -1.37
CA ILE A 43 -9.61 -0.14 -1.42
C ILE A 43 -9.14 0.10 -2.86
N THR A 44 -9.34 1.32 -3.36
CA THR A 44 -8.90 1.77 -4.69
C THR A 44 -7.87 2.90 -4.57
N THR A 45 -7.10 3.17 -5.62
CA THR A 45 -6.04 4.21 -5.65
C THR A 45 -6.25 5.21 -6.76
#